data_AF-A0A852RCM5-F1
#
_entry.id   AF-A0A852RCM5-F1
#
_cell.length_a   1.000
_cell.length_b   1.000
_cell.length_c   1.000
_cell.angle_alpha   90.00
_cell.angle_beta   90.00
_cell.angle_gamma   90.00
#
_symmetry.space_group_name_H-M   'P 1'
#
loop_
_entity.id
_entity.type
_entity.pdbx_description
1 polymer ?
#
loop_
_entity_poly.entity_id
_entity_poly.type
_entity_poly.pdbx_seq_one_letter_code
_entity_poly.pdbx_strand_id
1 'polypeptide(L)'
;MNRTKLAVVTAMLVPALMACSSGDDGKDAADGKAGKRGDEASDSASAIVAPSVEPTFKGAISSLADVACEASNGVWSGKGTLTNSGNKKRTFEVTYSVIKSATSEVLGAKSRKVQLAPGESQAIDFAAIYDKAPKGTQCVQRVIEPLKKE
;
A
#
# COMPACT_ATOMS: atom_id res chain seq x y z
N MET A 1 -22.45 -36.44 11.91
CA MET A 1 -21.08 -36.68 12.41
C MET A 1 -20.18 -36.94 11.22
N ASN A 2 -19.58 -35.88 10.65
CA ASN A 2 -18.73 -36.01 9.46
C ASN A 2 -17.28 -35.70 9.84
N ARG A 3 -16.43 -36.72 9.81
CA ARG A 3 -14.99 -36.65 10.04
C ARG A 3 -14.31 -36.39 8.70
N THR A 4 -13.67 -35.25 8.53
CA THR A 4 -12.83 -34.96 7.36
C THR A 4 -11.42 -34.65 7.82
N LYS A 5 -10.46 -35.24 7.10
CA LYS A 5 -9.13 -35.66 7.55
C LYS A 5 -8.11 -34.52 7.57
N LEU A 6 -7.26 -34.50 8.60
CA LEU A 6 -6.00 -33.74 8.63
C LEU A 6 -5.04 -34.28 7.55
N ALA A 7 -4.46 -33.39 6.76
CA ALA A 7 -3.25 -33.66 6.00
C ALA A 7 -2.14 -32.72 6.50
N VAL A 8 -1.17 -33.30 7.20
CA VAL A 8 0.09 -32.69 7.58
C VAL A 8 1.02 -32.78 6.37
N VAL A 9 1.56 -31.66 5.90
CA VAL A 9 2.68 -31.63 4.94
C VAL A 9 3.79 -30.79 5.55
N THR A 10 4.93 -31.43 5.72
CA THR A 10 6.17 -30.94 6.33
C THR A 10 7.20 -30.69 5.24
N ALA A 11 8.15 -29.78 5.54
CA ALA A 11 9.49 -29.63 4.92
C ALA A 11 9.54 -28.65 3.72
N MET A 12 10.59 -27.86 3.46
CA MET A 12 12.00 -27.92 3.85
C MET A 12 12.63 -26.51 3.98
N LEU A 13 13.75 -26.49 4.69
CA LEU A 13 14.70 -25.42 4.99
C LEU A 13 15.69 -25.18 3.82
N VAL A 14 16.06 -23.93 3.51
CA VAL A 14 17.29 -23.58 2.76
C VAL A 14 17.88 -22.26 3.27
N PRO A 15 19.14 -22.24 3.74
CA PRO A 15 19.92 -21.01 3.97
C PRO A 15 21.16 -20.92 3.03
N ALA A 16 21.43 -19.74 2.48
CA ALA A 16 22.72 -19.33 1.87
C ALA A 16 22.63 -17.79 1.61
N LEU A 17 23.39 -16.92 2.28
CA LEU A 17 24.82 -16.56 2.21
C LEU A 17 25.09 -15.29 1.35
N MET A 18 25.64 -14.28 2.05
CA MET A 18 26.62 -13.24 1.66
C MET A 18 26.46 -12.39 0.39
N ALA A 19 26.52 -11.06 0.57
CA ALA A 19 27.58 -10.21 0.00
C ALA A 19 27.61 -8.82 0.69
N CYS A 20 28.70 -8.53 1.40
CA CYS A 20 29.10 -7.18 1.79
C CYS A 20 29.75 -6.49 0.58
N SER A 21 29.43 -5.21 0.35
CA SER A 21 30.28 -4.33 -0.46
C SER A 21 30.54 -3.06 0.35
N SER A 22 31.79 -2.91 0.77
CA SER A 22 32.40 -1.68 1.29
C SER A 22 32.94 -0.84 0.14
N GLY A 23 33.02 0.48 0.31
CA GLY A 23 33.79 1.40 -0.54
C GLY A 23 33.43 2.85 -0.18
N ASP A 24 34.15 3.50 0.74
CA ASP A 24 35.45 4.20 0.65
C ASP A 24 35.31 5.69 0.31
N ASP A 25 35.69 6.47 1.31
CA ASP A 25 36.25 7.81 1.45
C ASP A 25 36.30 8.79 0.26
N GLY A 26 35.86 10.02 0.54
CA GLY A 26 36.08 11.20 -0.29
C GLY A 26 36.10 12.47 0.56
N LYS A 27 37.30 13.06 0.68
CA LYS A 27 37.76 14.08 1.61
C LYS A 27 37.66 15.51 1.04
N ASP A 28 37.62 16.46 1.97
CA ASP A 28 38.20 17.82 1.94
C ASP A 28 37.61 18.97 1.08
N ALA A 29 37.25 20.02 1.85
CA ALA A 29 37.58 21.45 1.71
C ALA A 29 37.05 22.28 0.52
N ALA A 30 36.33 23.37 0.82
CA ALA A 30 36.95 24.70 0.95
C ALA A 30 35.92 25.85 1.08
N ASP A 31 36.33 26.81 1.91
CA ASP A 31 35.91 28.20 2.05
C ASP A 31 35.28 28.91 0.83
N GLY A 32 34.17 29.60 1.10
CA GLY A 32 34.11 31.06 1.04
C GLY A 32 34.37 31.77 -0.30
N LYS A 33 33.33 32.39 -0.86
CA LYS A 33 33.44 33.79 -1.34
C LYS A 33 32.11 34.52 -1.38
N ALA A 34 32.08 35.65 -0.69
CA ALA A 34 31.07 36.68 -0.82
C ALA A 34 31.10 37.30 -2.22
N GLY A 35 29.95 37.32 -2.89
CA GLY A 35 29.69 38.09 -4.10
C GLY A 35 28.51 39.02 -3.86
N LYS A 36 28.79 40.33 -3.78
CA LYS A 36 27.78 41.38 -3.70
C LYS A 36 27.21 41.68 -5.08
N ARG A 37 25.87 41.85 -5.11
CA ARG A 37 25.06 42.92 -5.75
C ARG A 37 25.14 43.12 -7.28
N GLY A 38 23.97 43.07 -7.89
CA GLY A 38 23.61 43.66 -9.19
C GLY A 38 22.44 42.87 -9.75
N ASP A 39 21.19 43.33 -9.61
CA ASP A 39 20.50 44.35 -10.40
C ASP A 39 19.42 43.64 -11.24
N GLU A 40 18.38 44.38 -11.62
CA GLU A 40 17.01 43.90 -11.83
C GLU A 40 16.85 42.79 -12.87
N ALA A 41 16.06 41.77 -12.53
CA ALA A 41 15.40 40.93 -13.52
C ALA A 41 13.98 40.66 -13.05
N SER A 42 13.06 41.42 -13.66
CA SER A 42 11.63 41.19 -13.82
C SER A 42 11.12 39.92 -13.11
N ASP A 43 10.31 40.14 -12.06
CA ASP A 43 9.47 39.14 -11.42
C ASP A 43 8.45 38.63 -12.45
N SER A 44 8.93 37.85 -13.41
CA SER A 44 8.11 36.93 -14.18
C SER A 44 7.79 35.81 -13.21
N ALA A 45 6.76 36.04 -12.38
CA ALA A 45 6.03 34.98 -11.73
C ALA A 45 5.56 34.02 -12.84
N SER A 46 6.42 33.08 -13.22
CA SER A 46 6.00 31.88 -13.93
C SER A 46 5.06 31.19 -12.98
N ALA A 47 3.77 31.42 -13.17
CA ALA A 47 2.74 30.58 -12.62
C ALA A 47 3.13 29.15 -13.03
N ILE A 48 3.73 28.41 -12.09
CA ILE A 48 3.85 26.97 -12.20
C ILE A 48 2.42 26.46 -12.18
N VAL A 49 1.81 26.38 -13.36
CA VAL A 49 0.57 25.66 -13.55
C VAL A 49 0.92 24.23 -13.22
N ALA A 50 0.63 23.83 -11.98
CA ALA A 50 0.76 22.45 -11.58
C ALA A 50 -0.05 21.63 -12.61
N PRO A 51 0.55 20.60 -13.23
CA PRO A 51 -0.19 19.79 -14.18
C PRO A 51 -1.43 19.28 -13.47
N SER A 52 -2.61 19.61 -14.01
CA SER A 52 -3.88 19.10 -13.51
C SER A 52 -3.94 17.63 -13.89
N VAL A 53 -3.38 16.77 -13.03
CA VAL A 53 -3.45 15.33 -13.20
C VAL A 53 -4.83 14.90 -12.74
N GLU A 54 -5.73 14.68 -13.69
CA GLU A 54 -7.04 14.12 -13.40
C GLU A 54 -6.88 12.77 -12.68
N PRO A 55 -7.66 12.50 -11.63
CA PRO A 55 -7.56 11.24 -10.91
C PRO A 55 -7.88 10.08 -11.86
N THR A 56 -7.02 9.07 -11.88
CA THR A 56 -7.22 7.84 -12.68
C THR A 56 -7.97 6.76 -11.91
N PHE A 57 -8.29 7.01 -10.63
CA PHE A 57 -8.97 6.09 -9.74
C PHE A 57 -9.97 6.84 -8.87
N LYS A 58 -11.04 6.15 -8.52
CA LYS A 58 -12.03 6.62 -7.55
C LYS A 58 -11.99 5.75 -6.29
N GLY A 59 -12.11 6.38 -5.13
CA GLY A 59 -12.29 5.69 -3.85
C GLY A 59 -13.62 4.95 -3.82
N ALA A 60 -13.59 3.68 -3.45
CA ALA A 60 -14.75 2.79 -3.39
C ALA A 60 -14.80 2.01 -2.06
N ILE A 61 -14.31 2.62 -0.96
CA ILE A 61 -14.26 1.94 0.33
C ILE A 61 -15.64 1.52 0.87
N SER A 62 -16.69 2.25 0.49
CA SER A 62 -18.09 1.90 0.81
C SER A 62 -18.56 0.59 0.16
N SER A 63 -17.84 0.06 -0.83
CA SER A 63 -18.09 -1.26 -1.40
C SER A 63 -17.59 -2.40 -0.52
N LEU A 64 -16.83 -2.13 0.55
CA LEU A 64 -16.28 -3.14 1.44
C LEU A 64 -16.99 -3.10 2.79
N ALA A 65 -17.60 -4.22 3.16
CA ALA A 65 -18.31 -4.43 4.43
C ALA A 65 -17.63 -5.53 5.26
N ASP A 66 -18.12 -5.75 6.48
CA ASP A 66 -17.67 -6.82 7.40
C ASP A 66 -16.15 -6.84 7.61
N VAL A 67 -15.55 -5.65 7.63
CA VAL A 67 -14.10 -5.48 7.66
C VAL A 67 -13.57 -5.90 9.02
N ALA A 68 -12.60 -6.80 9.00
CA ALA A 68 -11.72 -7.03 10.14
C ALA A 68 -10.27 -7.05 9.65
N CYS A 69 -9.40 -6.32 10.33
CA CYS A 69 -7.98 -6.44 10.12
C CYS A 69 -7.27 -6.45 11.47
N GLU A 70 -6.69 -7.59 11.80
CA GLU A 70 -6.25 -7.90 13.15
C GLU A 70 -4.95 -8.70 13.13
N ALA A 71 -4.14 -8.52 14.17
CA ALA A 71 -3.00 -9.37 14.44
C ALA A 71 -3.42 -10.57 15.28
N SER A 72 -3.09 -11.77 14.81
CA SER A 72 -3.21 -13.01 15.57
C SER A 72 -1.86 -13.70 15.61
N ASN A 73 -1.38 -14.07 16.81
CA ASN A 73 -0.05 -14.66 17.01
C ASN A 73 1.09 -13.84 16.35
N GLY A 74 0.99 -12.51 16.40
CA GLY A 74 1.98 -11.60 15.81
C GLY A 74 1.86 -11.38 14.30
N VAL A 75 0.94 -12.08 13.62
CA VAL A 75 0.74 -11.99 12.17
C VAL A 75 -0.56 -11.24 11.87
N TRP A 76 -0.48 -10.22 11.03
CA TRP A 76 -1.63 -9.45 10.56
C TRP A 76 -2.35 -10.16 9.42
N SER A 77 -3.67 -10.17 9.52
CA SER A 77 -4.59 -10.66 8.48
C SER A 77 -5.73 -9.68 8.30
N GLY A 78 -6.31 -9.66 7.09
CA GLY A 78 -7.41 -8.77 6.74
C GLY A 78 -8.49 -9.52 5.99
N LYS A 79 -9.75 -9.29 6.36
CA LYS A 79 -10.92 -9.90 5.72
C LYS A 79 -12.06 -8.89 5.57
N GLY A 80 -12.91 -9.12 4.58
CA GLY A 80 -14.15 -8.36 4.41
C GLY A 80 -14.97 -8.88 3.23
N THR A 81 -16.16 -8.31 3.04
CA THR A 81 -17.06 -8.63 1.94
C THR A 81 -17.09 -7.48 0.95
N LEU A 82 -16.62 -7.69 -0.27
CA LEU A 82 -16.64 -6.69 -1.32
C LEU A 82 -17.90 -6.84 -2.18
N THR A 83 -18.67 -5.77 -2.32
CA THR A 83 -19.95 -5.76 -3.04
C THR A 83 -19.98 -4.68 -4.11
N ASN A 84 -20.43 -5.05 -5.32
CA ASN A 84 -20.70 -4.09 -6.38
C ASN A 84 -22.16 -3.65 -6.37
N SER A 85 -22.48 -2.57 -5.65
CA SER A 85 -23.82 -1.97 -5.66
C SER A 85 -24.14 -1.17 -6.93
N GLY A 86 -23.22 -1.12 -7.91
CA GLY A 86 -23.42 -0.45 -9.18
C GLY A 86 -24.23 -1.27 -10.19
N ASN A 87 -24.63 -0.63 -11.28
CA ASN A 87 -25.41 -1.24 -12.37
C ASN A 87 -24.56 -1.73 -13.55
N LYS A 88 -23.22 -1.70 -13.42
CA LYS A 88 -22.26 -2.17 -14.44
C LYS A 88 -21.23 -3.08 -13.78
N LYS A 89 -20.61 -3.96 -14.56
CA LYS A 89 -19.46 -4.74 -14.11
C LYS A 89 -18.31 -3.79 -13.74
N ARG A 90 -17.71 -3.98 -12.57
CA ARG A 90 -16.63 -3.12 -12.06
C ARG A 90 -15.43 -3.94 -11.63
N THR A 91 -14.25 -3.35 -11.75
CA THR A 91 -13.01 -3.90 -11.20
C THR A 91 -12.64 -3.06 -9.99
N PHE A 92 -12.44 -3.71 -8.86
CA PHE A 92 -11.98 -3.11 -7.63
C PHE A 92 -10.55 -3.58 -7.35
N GLU A 93 -9.71 -2.72 -6.82
CA GLU A 93 -8.47 -3.11 -6.17
C GLU A 93 -8.62 -2.88 -4.67
N VAL A 94 -8.57 -3.98 -3.91
CA VAL A 94 -8.65 -3.97 -2.46
C VAL A 94 -7.24 -4.14 -1.92
N THR A 95 -6.84 -3.26 -1.01
CA THR A 95 -5.54 -3.28 -0.34
C THR A 95 -5.76 -3.27 1.17
N TYR A 96 -5.06 -4.14 1.89
CA TYR A 96 -4.87 -4.00 3.33
C TYR A 96 -3.40 -3.69 3.59
N SER A 97 -3.15 -2.69 4.43
CA SER A 97 -1.81 -2.24 4.80
C SER A 97 -1.69 -2.18 6.31
N VAL A 98 -0.56 -2.63 6.84
CA VAL A 98 -0.18 -2.39 8.24
C VAL A 98 0.73 -1.18 8.26
N ILE A 99 0.40 -0.19 9.08
CA ILE A 99 1.13 1.06 9.19
C ILE A 99 1.56 1.34 10.62
N LYS A 100 2.64 2.10 10.81
CA LYS A 100 2.94 2.74 12.10
C LYS A 100 1.95 3.87 12.33
N SER A 101 1.24 3.85 13.45
CA SER A 101 0.22 4.86 13.76
C SER A 101 0.79 6.27 13.91
N ALA A 102 2.04 6.40 14.35
CA ALA A 102 2.67 7.70 14.57
C ALA A 102 3.12 8.41 13.28
N THR A 103 3.57 7.64 12.27
CA THR A 103 4.22 8.21 11.07
C THR A 103 3.46 7.89 9.78
N SER A 104 2.42 7.06 9.84
CA SER A 104 1.74 6.48 8.66
C SER A 104 2.66 5.69 7.73
N GLU A 105 3.86 5.31 8.20
CA GLU A 105 4.79 4.47 7.44
C GLU A 105 4.19 3.08 7.23
N VAL A 106 4.17 2.62 5.98
CA VAL A 106 3.67 1.29 5.60
C VAL A 106 4.73 0.24 5.91
N LEU A 107 4.38 -0.72 6.76
CA LEU A 107 5.24 -1.84 7.17
C LEU A 107 5.03 -3.09 6.32
N GLY A 108 3.81 -3.28 5.85
CA GLY A 108 3.43 -4.38 4.96
C GLY A 108 2.11 -4.06 4.29
N ALA A 109 1.92 -4.56 3.07
CA ALA A 109 0.68 -4.39 2.33
C ALA A 109 0.45 -5.57 1.40
N LYS A 110 -0.82 -5.93 1.21
CA LYS A 110 -1.26 -6.85 0.16
C LYS A 110 -2.44 -6.25 -0.57
N SER A 111 -2.46 -6.39 -1.89
CA SER A 111 -3.58 -6.00 -2.71
C SER A 111 -4.04 -7.13 -3.63
N ARG A 112 -5.32 -7.06 -4.03
CA ARG A 112 -5.92 -7.95 -5.03
C ARG A 112 -6.92 -7.17 -5.85
N LYS A 113 -6.91 -7.44 -7.17
CA LYS A 113 -7.95 -6.97 -8.08
C LYS A 113 -9.07 -8.00 -8.16
N VAL A 114 -10.31 -7.53 -8.07
CA VAL A 114 -11.52 -8.35 -8.13
C VAL A 114 -12.49 -7.70 -9.08
N GLN A 115 -13.06 -8.50 -10.00
CA GLN A 115 -14.06 -8.02 -10.94
C GLN A 115 -15.42 -8.59 -10.57
N LEU A 116 -16.40 -7.72 -10.31
CA LEU A 116 -17.73 -8.09 -9.85
C LEU A 116 -18.79 -7.60 -10.84
N ALA A 117 -19.75 -8.46 -11.16
CA ALA A 117 -20.98 -8.10 -11.86
C ALA A 117 -21.86 -7.18 -10.98
N PRO A 118 -22.88 -6.51 -11.55
CA PRO A 118 -23.86 -5.75 -10.78
C PRO A 118 -24.50 -6.60 -9.68
N GLY A 119 -24.51 -6.11 -8.45
CA GLY A 119 -25.10 -6.79 -7.29
C GLY A 119 -24.28 -7.97 -6.73
N GLU A 120 -23.15 -8.32 -7.34
CA GLU A 120 -22.32 -9.43 -6.89
C GLU A 120 -21.51 -9.04 -5.65
N SER A 121 -21.34 -10.01 -4.73
CA SER A 121 -20.50 -9.91 -3.55
C SER A 121 -19.44 -11.02 -3.53
N GLN A 122 -18.23 -10.69 -3.10
CA GLN A 122 -17.13 -11.64 -2.95
C GLN A 122 -16.41 -11.43 -1.62
N ALA A 123 -16.16 -12.52 -0.90
CA ALA A 123 -15.31 -12.51 0.28
C ALA A 123 -13.84 -12.25 -0.10
N ILE A 124 -13.21 -11.34 0.62
CA ILE A 124 -11.80 -11.00 0.52
C ILE A 124 -11.12 -11.49 1.78
N ASP A 125 -10.01 -12.20 1.60
CA ASP A 125 -9.15 -12.68 2.67
C ASP A 125 -7.69 -12.49 2.27
N PHE A 126 -6.94 -11.84 3.16
CA PHE A 126 -5.51 -11.67 3.08
C PHE A 126 -4.88 -12.22 4.35
N ALA A 127 -4.33 -13.43 4.27
CA ALA A 127 -3.45 -13.96 5.28
C ALA A 127 -2.06 -13.31 5.21
N ALA A 128 -1.40 -13.17 6.37
CA ALA A 128 -0.01 -12.74 6.50
C ALA A 128 0.31 -11.46 5.69
N ILE A 129 -0.42 -10.38 5.96
CA ILE A 129 -0.13 -9.05 5.39
C ILE A 129 1.21 -8.54 5.90
N TYR A 130 1.47 -8.79 7.19
CA TYR A 130 2.73 -8.48 7.86
C TYR A 130 2.93 -9.47 9.01
N ASP A 131 4.14 -9.99 9.18
CA ASP A 131 4.48 -11.07 10.11
C ASP A 131 4.99 -10.57 11.47
N LYS A 132 4.88 -9.26 11.72
CA LYS A 132 5.22 -8.64 12.99
C LYS A 132 4.06 -7.76 13.45
N ALA A 133 3.82 -7.70 14.75
CA ALA A 133 2.86 -6.78 15.35
C ALA A 133 3.53 -5.91 16.41
N PRO A 134 4.45 -5.00 16.01
CA PRO A 134 5.04 -4.09 16.96
C PRO A 134 3.97 -3.17 17.57
N LYS A 135 4.20 -2.70 18.80
CA LYS A 135 3.30 -1.73 19.43
C LYS A 135 3.17 -0.47 18.55
N GLY A 136 1.99 0.14 18.57
CA GLY A 136 1.74 1.38 17.81
C GLY A 136 1.58 1.15 16.31
N THR A 137 1.15 -0.04 15.89
CA THR A 137 0.70 -0.31 14.52
C THR A 137 -0.81 -0.39 14.43
N GLN A 138 -1.34 -0.03 13.28
CA GLN A 138 -2.73 -0.22 12.91
C GLN A 138 -2.81 -0.81 11.51
N CYS A 139 -3.93 -1.43 11.18
CA CYS A 139 -4.21 -1.87 9.84
C CYS A 139 -5.24 -0.94 9.19
N VAL A 140 -4.99 -0.61 7.92
CA VAL A 140 -5.85 0.25 7.12
C VAL A 140 -6.22 -0.45 5.82
N GLN A 141 -7.50 -0.37 5.49
CA GLN A 141 -8.05 -0.87 4.24
C GLN A 141 -8.22 0.26 3.22
N ARG A 142 -8.03 -0.06 1.94
CA ARG A 142 -8.30 0.83 0.82
C ARG A 142 -8.98 0.05 -0.29
N VAL A 143 -10.00 0.64 -0.89
CA VAL A 143 -10.63 0.11 -2.10
C VAL A 143 -10.71 1.21 -3.13
N ILE A 144 -10.26 0.91 -4.34
CA ILE A 144 -10.35 1.81 -5.49
C ILE A 144 -10.94 1.10 -6.70
N GLU A 145 -11.60 1.87 -7.56
CA GLU A 145 -12.02 1.46 -8.89
C GLU A 145 -11.28 2.32 -9.94
N PRO A 146 -10.73 1.74 -11.02
CA PRO A 146 -10.14 2.51 -12.10
C PRO A 146 -11.22 3.34 -12.79
N LEU A 147 -10.94 4.61 -12.99
CA LEU A 147 -11.77 5.48 -13.82
C LEU A 147 -11.48 5.09 -15.27
N LYS A 148 -12.49 4.58 -15.98
CA LYS A 148 -12.37 4.44 -17.44
C LYS A 148 -12.21 5.85 -18.00
N LYS A 149 -11.18 6.07 -18.80
CA LYS A 149 -11.18 7.20 -19.73
C LYS A 149 -12.30 6.94 -20.72
N GLU A 150 -13.31 7.80 -20.73
CA GLU A 150 -14.38 7.80 -21.73
C GLU A 150 -13.82 8.17 -23.10
#